data_AF-A0A1G1G121-F1
#
_entry.id   AF-A0A1G1G121-F1
#
_cell.length_a   1.000
_cell.length_b   1.000
_cell.length_c   1.000
_cell.angle_alpha   90.00
_cell.angle_beta   90.00
_cell.angle_gamma   90.00
#
_symmetry.space_group_name_H-M   'P 1'
#
loop_
_entity.id
_entity.type
_entity.pdbx_description
1 polymer ?
#
loop_
_entity_poly.entity_id
_entity_poly.type
_entity_poly.pdbx_seq_one_letter_code
_entity_poly.pdbx_strand_id
1 'polypeptide(L)'
;MRTIFGYLAVCICALVMFGCGGGGGGGTGGGSKVEPDPVPTTAVVKLYTEGVLPEGTSLAGIGITINLPAGMTVQMDGDGKVAAGTVEGSGVTAGKATLAEPDYTPATDTAPAKLSFVLAGTDAEGFGTGEFATVNCNVTAAVTPQATDITLSDFRPVDLRGAAVEGVTAAHTAEFK
;
A
#
# COMPACT_ATOMS: atom_id res chain seq x y z
N MET A 1 -8.72 -22.28 34.24
CA MET A 1 -7.34 -22.66 34.62
C MET A 1 -6.45 -21.42 34.50
N ARG A 2 -5.87 -21.01 35.63
CA ARG A 2 -4.56 -20.32 35.82
C ARG A 2 -4.18 -19.09 34.96
N THR A 3 -4.39 -17.93 35.59
CA THR A 3 -3.52 -16.74 35.69
C THR A 3 -2.02 -16.90 35.41
N ILE A 4 -1.40 -15.99 34.62
CA ILE A 4 0.04 -15.61 34.63
C ILE A 4 0.15 -14.14 34.14
N PHE A 5 0.37 -13.12 35.00
CA PHE A 5 1.67 -12.48 35.36
C PHE A 5 2.52 -12.09 34.13
N GLY A 6 2.70 -10.83 33.74
CA GLY A 6 3.45 -9.82 34.49
C GLY A 6 4.88 -9.67 33.94
N TYR A 7 5.16 -8.62 33.16
CA TYR A 7 6.48 -8.03 32.84
C TYR A 7 6.18 -6.63 32.25
N LEU A 8 6.31 -5.49 32.94
CA LEU A 8 7.44 -4.92 33.68
C LEU A 8 8.79 -5.06 32.95
N ALA A 9 9.04 -4.16 32.00
CA ALA A 9 10.38 -3.74 31.64
C ALA A 9 10.39 -2.24 31.35
N VAL A 10 10.47 -1.47 32.43
CA VAL A 10 10.90 -0.08 32.46
C VAL A 10 12.33 -0.03 31.92
N CYS A 11 12.55 0.65 30.80
CA CYS A 11 13.89 1.00 30.31
C CYS A 11 14.00 2.53 30.20
N ILE A 12 14.23 3.13 31.36
CA ILE A 12 14.82 4.47 31.52
C ILE A 12 16.28 4.37 31.07
N CYS A 13 16.61 5.03 29.97
CA CYS A 13 17.99 5.46 29.67
C CYS A 13 17.96 6.94 29.31
N ALA A 14 18.11 7.75 30.35
CA ALA A 14 18.57 9.13 30.22
C ALA A 14 20.02 9.12 29.71
N LEU A 15 20.33 9.93 28.70
CA LEU A 15 21.65 10.53 28.52
C LEU A 15 21.57 11.75 27.60
N VAL A 16 21.41 12.88 28.28
CA VAL A 16 21.85 14.23 27.91
C VAL A 16 23.14 14.25 27.09
N MET A 17 23.14 14.96 25.96
CA MET A 17 24.30 15.74 25.53
C MET A 17 23.85 17.10 24.98
N PHE A 18 23.96 18.11 25.83
CA PHE A 18 24.06 19.51 25.41
C PHE A 18 25.45 19.73 24.80
N GLY A 19 25.51 19.80 23.47
CA GLY A 19 26.67 20.28 22.73
C GLY A 19 26.40 21.66 22.14
N CYS A 20 26.55 22.72 22.95
CA CYS A 20 26.61 24.09 22.46
C CYS A 20 28.07 24.39 22.06
N GLY A 21 28.41 24.07 20.81
CA GLY A 21 29.69 24.42 20.20
C GLY A 21 29.51 25.61 19.26
N GLY A 22 29.97 26.78 19.69
CA GLY A 22 30.10 27.96 18.83
C GLY A 22 31.27 27.83 17.85
N GLY A 23 31.10 28.38 16.65
CA GLY A 23 32.15 28.47 15.64
C GLY A 23 31.68 29.33 14.48
N GLY A 24 32.01 30.63 14.53
CA GLY A 24 31.80 31.57 13.44
C GLY A 24 32.78 31.34 12.29
N GLY A 25 32.31 31.54 11.06
CA GLY A 25 33.12 31.55 9.85
C GLY A 25 32.37 32.24 8.73
N GLY A 26 32.65 33.54 8.52
CA GLY A 26 32.14 34.31 7.40
C GLY A 26 32.75 33.82 6.08
N GLY A 27 32.00 33.02 5.34
CA GLY A 27 32.32 32.59 3.98
C GLY A 27 31.42 33.30 2.98
N THR A 28 31.90 34.40 2.41
CA THR A 28 31.24 35.13 1.35
C THR A 28 31.27 34.32 0.05
N GLY A 29 30.09 33.96 -0.45
CA GLY A 29 29.83 33.87 -1.90
C GLY A 29 30.37 32.64 -2.63
N GLY A 30 29.87 31.46 -2.29
CA GLY A 30 29.92 30.28 -3.15
C GLY A 30 28.56 29.59 -3.10
N GLY A 31 27.62 30.04 -3.93
CA GLY A 31 26.29 29.43 -4.01
C GLY A 31 26.44 28.00 -4.54
N SER A 32 26.55 27.03 -3.62
CA SER A 32 26.34 25.63 -3.97
C SER A 32 24.99 25.56 -4.65
N LYS A 33 25.00 25.30 -5.96
CA LYS A 33 23.79 24.92 -6.68
C LYS A 33 23.31 23.66 -6.00
N VAL A 34 22.31 23.81 -5.14
CA VAL A 34 21.55 22.67 -4.64
C VAL A 34 20.91 22.08 -5.88
N GLU A 35 21.44 20.96 -6.34
CA GLU A 35 20.80 20.20 -7.40
C GLU A 35 19.43 19.76 -6.84
N PRO A 36 18.33 20.04 -7.55
CA PRO A 36 17.02 19.64 -7.07
C PRO A 36 16.99 18.12 -6.89
N ASP A 37 16.42 17.67 -5.77
CA ASP A 37 16.24 16.25 -5.52
C ASP A 37 15.46 15.59 -6.67
N PRO A 38 15.80 14.36 -7.06
CA PRO A 38 15.08 13.66 -8.12
C PRO A 38 13.61 13.49 -7.71
N VAL A 39 12.70 13.90 -8.59
CA VAL A 39 11.26 13.73 -8.38
C VAL A 39 10.87 12.30 -8.78
N PRO A 40 10.21 11.53 -7.90
CA PRO A 40 9.74 10.19 -8.24
C PRO A 40 8.84 10.19 -9.47
N THR A 41 9.01 9.19 -10.31
CA THR A 41 8.22 9.02 -11.54
C THR A 41 7.34 7.78 -11.50
N THR A 42 7.59 6.90 -10.53
CA THR A 42 6.82 5.66 -10.34
C THR A 42 6.53 5.42 -8.85
N ALA A 43 5.51 4.62 -8.57
CA ALA A 43 5.22 4.14 -7.23
C ALA A 43 4.80 2.68 -7.27
N VAL A 44 5.22 1.91 -6.27
CA VAL A 44 4.78 0.52 -6.06
C VAL A 44 3.92 0.49 -4.81
N VAL A 45 2.62 0.24 -4.97
CA VAL A 45 1.65 0.14 -3.88
C VAL A 45 1.41 -1.32 -3.55
N LYS A 46 1.70 -1.71 -2.31
CA LYS A 46 1.46 -3.07 -1.82
C LYS A 46 0.23 -3.09 -0.93
N LEU A 47 -0.68 -4.03 -1.17
CA LEU A 47 -1.91 -4.19 -0.41
C LEU A 47 -1.82 -5.39 0.53
N TYR A 48 -2.35 -5.21 1.73
CA TYR A 48 -2.30 -6.19 2.81
C TYR A 48 -3.69 -6.43 3.35
N THR A 49 -3.98 -7.68 3.70
CA THR A 49 -5.08 -8.02 4.61
C THR A 49 -4.50 -8.16 6.00
N GLU A 50 -5.04 -7.39 6.94
CA GLU A 50 -4.70 -7.41 8.36
C GLU A 50 -5.86 -7.96 9.20
N GLY A 51 -5.59 -8.34 10.44
CA GLY A 51 -6.57 -8.92 11.35
C GLY A 51 -6.35 -10.42 11.56
N VAL A 52 -7.35 -11.07 12.17
CA VAL A 52 -7.30 -12.51 12.50
C VAL A 52 -8.49 -13.19 11.83
N LEU A 53 -8.21 -14.21 11.01
CA LEU A 53 -9.27 -15.03 10.42
C LEU A 53 -9.97 -15.86 11.51
N PRO A 54 -11.30 -16.01 11.44
CA PRO A 54 -12.02 -16.98 12.27
C PRO A 54 -11.43 -18.38 12.11
N GLU A 55 -11.46 -19.18 13.18
CA GLU A 55 -10.92 -20.55 13.15
C GLU A 55 -11.58 -21.38 12.03
N GLY A 56 -10.75 -22.11 11.28
CA GLY A 56 -11.19 -22.94 10.16
C GLY A 56 -11.66 -22.16 8.91
N THR A 57 -11.42 -20.84 8.86
CA THR A 57 -11.74 -20.01 7.70
C THR A 57 -10.47 -19.64 6.92
N SER A 58 -10.56 -19.72 5.59
CA SER A 58 -9.57 -19.19 4.65
C SER A 58 -10.24 -18.19 3.73
N LEU A 59 -9.48 -17.22 3.22
CA LEU A 59 -9.94 -16.33 2.17
C LEU A 59 -9.92 -17.06 0.82
N ALA A 60 -10.96 -16.85 0.02
CA ALA A 60 -11.07 -17.36 -1.34
C ALA A 60 -11.22 -16.23 -2.37
N GLY A 61 -11.40 -14.99 -1.93
CA GLY A 61 -11.42 -13.85 -2.82
C GLY A 61 -11.36 -12.53 -2.07
N ILE A 62 -10.85 -11.51 -2.75
CA ILE A 62 -10.77 -10.14 -2.24
C ILE A 62 -11.21 -9.21 -3.37
N GLY A 63 -12.26 -8.43 -3.13
CA GLY A 63 -12.57 -7.22 -3.91
C GLY A 63 -12.10 -5.97 -3.16
N ILE A 64 -11.56 -4.98 -3.88
CA ILE A 64 -11.12 -3.72 -3.29
C ILE A 64 -11.12 -2.58 -4.31
N THR A 65 -11.29 -1.36 -3.82
CA THR A 65 -11.08 -0.12 -4.58
C THR A 65 -9.95 0.70 -3.94
N ILE A 66 -9.02 1.15 -4.78
CA ILE A 66 -7.95 2.08 -4.43
C ILE A 66 -8.29 3.44 -5.01
N ASN A 67 -8.31 4.46 -4.15
CA ASN A 67 -8.40 5.85 -4.58
C ASN A 67 -6.97 6.41 -4.61
N LEU A 68 -6.51 6.74 -5.82
CA LEU A 68 -5.18 7.29 -6.06
C LEU A 68 -5.24 8.83 -6.02
N PRO A 69 -4.31 9.50 -5.32
CA PRO A 69 -4.29 10.94 -5.23
C PRO A 69 -3.95 11.59 -6.58
N ALA A 70 -4.10 12.91 -6.65
CA ALA A 70 -3.73 13.68 -7.83
C ALA A 70 -2.28 13.40 -8.25
N GLY A 71 -2.07 13.23 -9.56
CA GLY A 71 -0.78 12.92 -10.18
C GLY A 71 -0.32 11.47 -10.08
N MET A 72 -1.09 10.58 -9.45
CA MET A 72 -0.91 9.15 -9.60
C MET A 72 -1.85 8.58 -10.66
N THR A 73 -1.33 7.72 -11.53
CA THR A 73 -2.13 6.98 -12.52
C THR A 73 -1.66 5.53 -12.61
N VAL A 74 -2.45 4.68 -13.26
CA VAL A 74 -2.05 3.32 -13.62
C VAL A 74 -1.71 3.26 -15.11
N GLN A 75 -0.88 2.30 -15.50
CA GLN A 75 -0.58 2.09 -16.91
C GLN A 75 -1.81 1.50 -17.62
N MET A 76 -2.20 2.14 -18.73
CA MET A 76 -3.26 1.65 -19.62
C MET A 76 -2.63 1.01 -20.86
N ASP A 77 -3.32 0.06 -21.47
CA ASP A 77 -2.97 -0.53 -22.77
C ASP A 77 -3.59 0.27 -23.94
N GLY A 78 -3.37 -0.23 -25.16
CA GLY A 78 -3.89 0.41 -26.38
C GLY A 78 -5.41 0.32 -26.54
N ASP A 79 -6.07 -0.57 -25.81
CA ASP A 79 -7.52 -0.77 -25.83
C ASP A 79 -8.23 0.02 -24.72
N GLY A 80 -7.47 0.79 -23.92
CA GLY A 80 -8.01 1.57 -22.81
C GLY A 80 -8.32 0.74 -21.57
N LYS A 81 -7.71 -0.44 -21.43
CA LYS A 81 -7.78 -1.29 -20.24
C LYS A 81 -6.52 -1.12 -19.38
N VAL A 82 -6.58 -1.55 -18.13
CA VAL A 82 -5.39 -1.57 -17.27
C VAL A 82 -4.38 -2.56 -17.85
N ALA A 83 -3.16 -2.10 -18.12
CA ALA A 83 -2.13 -2.90 -18.75
C ALA A 83 -1.70 -4.09 -17.88
N ALA A 84 -1.34 -5.21 -18.51
CA ALA A 84 -0.80 -6.37 -17.81
C ALA A 84 0.43 -6.01 -16.97
N GLY A 85 0.53 -6.58 -15.77
CA GLY A 85 1.59 -6.27 -14.80
C GLY A 85 1.37 -4.99 -14.00
N THR A 86 0.33 -4.20 -14.30
CA THR A 86 -0.02 -3.04 -13.47
C THR A 86 -0.59 -3.48 -12.13
N VAL A 87 -1.42 -4.51 -12.11
CA VAL A 87 -1.95 -5.14 -10.90
C VAL A 87 -1.57 -6.62 -10.94
N GLU A 88 -0.96 -7.12 -9.89
CA GLU A 88 -0.54 -8.52 -9.78
C GLU A 88 -0.86 -9.06 -8.39
N GLY A 89 -1.31 -10.32 -8.32
CA GLY A 89 -1.41 -11.04 -7.06
C GLY A 89 0.00 -11.28 -6.49
N SER A 90 0.20 -10.97 -5.22
CA SER A 90 1.48 -11.10 -4.54
C SER A 90 1.34 -11.69 -3.14
N GLY A 91 2.45 -12.01 -2.48
CA GLY A 91 2.45 -12.61 -1.14
C GLY A 91 1.57 -13.86 -1.03
N VAL A 92 0.50 -13.77 -0.25
CA VAL A 92 -0.41 -14.90 0.05
C VAL A 92 -1.26 -15.34 -1.14
N THR A 93 -1.41 -14.50 -2.18
CA THR A 93 -2.18 -14.82 -3.39
C THR A 93 -1.29 -15.17 -4.59
N ALA A 94 0.03 -15.06 -4.46
CA ALA A 94 0.97 -15.32 -5.55
C ALA A 94 0.82 -16.74 -6.09
N GLY A 95 0.39 -16.86 -7.37
CA GLY A 95 0.11 -18.15 -8.01
C GLY A 95 -1.12 -18.90 -7.47
N LYS A 96 -1.88 -18.29 -6.55
CA LYS A 96 -3.06 -18.88 -5.89
C LYS A 96 -4.35 -18.14 -6.18
N ALA A 97 -4.30 -17.07 -6.96
CA ALA A 97 -5.47 -16.30 -7.36
C ALA A 97 -5.37 -15.84 -8.81
N THR A 98 -6.52 -15.69 -9.43
CA THR A 98 -6.70 -15.06 -10.74
C THR A 98 -7.23 -13.64 -10.53
N LEU A 99 -6.63 -12.69 -11.22
CA LEU A 99 -7.10 -11.31 -11.29
C LEU A 99 -8.23 -11.19 -12.31
N ALA A 100 -9.40 -10.74 -11.85
CA ALA A 100 -10.45 -10.27 -12.76
C ALA A 100 -10.02 -8.94 -13.39
N GLU A 101 -10.52 -8.65 -14.60
CA GLU A 101 -10.17 -7.41 -15.33
C GLU A 101 -10.35 -6.17 -14.43
N PRO A 102 -9.26 -5.43 -14.13
CA PRO A 102 -9.36 -4.24 -13.30
C PRO A 102 -10.11 -3.12 -14.00
N ASP A 103 -10.93 -2.39 -13.24
CA ASP A 103 -11.64 -1.20 -13.69
C ASP A 103 -10.92 0.05 -13.21
N TYR A 104 -10.57 0.95 -14.13
CA TYR A 104 -9.87 2.19 -13.83
C TYR A 104 -10.65 3.41 -14.31
N THR A 105 -10.97 4.31 -13.38
CA THR A 105 -11.54 5.62 -13.65
C THR A 105 -10.47 6.69 -13.41
N PRO A 106 -10.03 7.43 -14.44
CA PRO A 106 -9.07 8.53 -14.27
C PRO A 106 -9.57 9.61 -13.30
N ALA A 107 -8.62 10.33 -12.68
CA ALA A 107 -8.95 11.48 -11.83
C ALA A 107 -9.64 12.60 -12.64
N THR A 108 -10.45 13.38 -11.94
CA THR A 108 -11.00 14.65 -12.43
C THR A 108 -10.59 15.78 -11.49
N ASP A 109 -10.93 17.02 -11.82
CA ASP A 109 -10.65 18.18 -10.96
C ASP A 109 -11.28 18.08 -9.55
N THR A 110 -12.29 17.22 -9.38
CA THR A 110 -13.06 17.11 -8.14
C THR A 110 -13.06 15.71 -7.52
N ALA A 111 -12.43 14.73 -8.17
CA ALA A 111 -12.42 13.35 -7.69
C ALA A 111 -11.06 12.68 -7.95
N PRO A 112 -10.53 11.90 -6.98
CA PRO A 112 -9.32 11.10 -7.18
C PRO A 112 -9.54 10.03 -8.26
N ALA A 113 -8.45 9.52 -8.82
CA ALA A 113 -8.54 8.37 -9.72
C ALA A 113 -8.93 7.13 -8.90
N LYS A 114 -9.65 6.19 -9.51
CA LYS A 114 -10.11 4.97 -8.86
C LYS A 114 -9.67 3.74 -9.63
N LEU A 115 -9.06 2.80 -8.94
CA LEU A 115 -8.75 1.47 -9.45
C LEU A 115 -9.52 0.45 -8.62
N SER A 116 -10.40 -0.33 -9.24
CA SER A 116 -11.14 -1.42 -8.59
C SER A 116 -10.80 -2.75 -9.23
N PHE A 117 -10.59 -3.78 -8.43
CA PHE A 117 -10.34 -5.13 -8.96
C PHE A 117 -10.74 -6.21 -7.96
N VAL A 118 -10.78 -7.43 -8.46
CA VAL A 118 -11.07 -8.64 -7.68
C VAL A 118 -9.98 -9.66 -7.93
N LEU A 119 -9.43 -10.22 -6.85
CA LEU A 119 -8.64 -11.44 -6.88
C LEU A 119 -9.53 -12.61 -6.44
N ALA A 120 -9.69 -13.60 -7.30
CA ALA A 120 -10.42 -14.82 -7.01
C ALA A 120 -9.43 -15.98 -6.84
N GLY A 121 -9.44 -16.60 -5.66
CA GLY A 121 -8.62 -17.76 -5.33
C GLY A 121 -8.87 -18.93 -6.26
N THR A 122 -7.80 -19.59 -6.68
CA THR A 122 -7.81 -20.81 -7.49
C THR A 122 -7.42 -22.05 -6.69
N ASP A 123 -6.85 -21.84 -5.50
CA ASP A 123 -6.47 -22.90 -4.56
C ASP A 123 -7.68 -23.34 -3.73
N ALA A 124 -7.88 -24.67 -3.58
CA ALA A 124 -9.00 -25.22 -2.83
C ALA A 124 -8.89 -24.95 -1.32
N GLU A 125 -7.67 -24.73 -0.82
CA GLU A 125 -7.40 -24.37 0.57
C GLU A 125 -7.58 -22.87 0.84
N GLY A 126 -7.71 -22.06 -0.21
CA GLY A 126 -7.72 -20.61 -0.14
C GLY A 126 -6.36 -20.01 0.23
N PHE A 127 -6.38 -18.83 0.82
CA PHE A 127 -5.21 -18.11 1.29
C PHE A 127 -5.47 -17.41 2.64
N GLY A 128 -4.40 -17.10 3.36
CA GLY A 128 -4.44 -16.44 4.66
C GLY A 128 -4.43 -14.90 4.58
N THR A 129 -4.12 -14.25 5.70
CA THR A 129 -3.86 -12.80 5.78
C THR A 129 -2.41 -12.47 5.44
N GLY A 130 -2.16 -11.28 4.89
CA GLY A 130 -0.82 -10.83 4.49
C GLY A 130 -0.86 -9.95 3.24
N GLU A 131 0.31 -9.69 2.65
CA GLU A 131 0.40 -9.02 1.34
C GLU A 131 -0.37 -9.86 0.31
N PHE A 132 -1.28 -9.25 -0.45
CA PHE A 132 -2.13 -9.97 -1.40
C PHE A 132 -2.11 -9.37 -2.82
N ALA A 133 -1.63 -8.14 -3.00
CA ALA A 133 -1.51 -7.54 -4.32
C ALA A 133 -0.42 -6.48 -4.35
N THR A 134 0.18 -6.32 -5.52
CA THR A 134 1.06 -5.21 -5.87
C THR A 134 0.46 -4.43 -7.02
N VAL A 135 0.48 -3.09 -6.93
CA VAL A 135 0.00 -2.17 -7.95
C VAL A 135 1.12 -1.21 -8.36
N ASN A 136 1.46 -1.22 -9.64
CA ASN A 136 2.46 -0.34 -10.24
C ASN A 136 1.78 0.92 -10.78
N CYS A 137 2.15 2.08 -10.23
CA CYS A 137 1.59 3.38 -10.58
C CYS A 137 2.65 4.28 -11.23
N ASN A 138 2.22 5.14 -12.14
CA ASN A 138 2.98 6.27 -12.63
C ASN A 138 2.73 7.49 -11.74
N VAL A 139 3.75 8.34 -11.58
CA VAL A 139 3.69 9.58 -10.80
C VAL A 139 4.10 10.76 -11.68
N THR A 140 3.30 11.81 -11.71
CA THR A 140 3.62 13.03 -12.46
C THR A 140 4.55 13.92 -11.63
N ALA A 141 5.57 14.51 -12.28
CA ALA A 141 6.60 15.30 -11.60
C ALA A 141 6.10 16.62 -10.96
N ALA A 142 4.83 17.00 -11.18
CA ALA A 142 4.25 18.24 -10.66
C ALA A 142 3.76 18.12 -9.20
N VAL A 143 3.67 16.90 -8.67
CA VAL A 143 3.15 16.63 -7.32
C VAL A 143 3.98 15.55 -6.65
N THR A 144 4.09 15.63 -5.32
CA THR A 144 4.79 14.64 -4.50
C THR A 144 3.75 13.91 -3.65
N PRO A 145 3.11 12.86 -4.19
CA PRO A 145 2.14 12.08 -3.43
C PRO A 145 2.81 11.40 -2.22
N GLN A 146 2.06 11.26 -1.13
CA GLN A 146 2.45 10.49 0.04
C GLN A 146 1.66 9.18 0.12
N ALA A 147 2.22 8.18 0.81
CA ALA A 147 1.52 6.92 1.01
C ALA A 147 0.16 7.12 1.71
N THR A 148 0.06 8.11 2.61
CA THR A 148 -1.18 8.45 3.34
C THR A 148 -2.26 9.10 2.46
N ASP A 149 -1.92 9.57 1.27
CA ASP A 149 -2.89 10.17 0.33
C ASP A 149 -3.65 9.10 -0.46
N ILE A 150 -3.11 7.87 -0.49
CA ILE A 150 -3.78 6.70 -1.06
C ILE A 150 -4.80 6.19 -0.04
N THR A 151 -6.04 5.99 -0.46
CA THR A 151 -7.09 5.46 0.42
C THR A 151 -7.73 4.23 -0.18
N LEU A 152 -8.09 3.28 0.68
CA LEU A 152 -8.73 2.02 0.30
C LEU A 152 -10.21 2.10 0.67
N SER A 153 -11.08 1.64 -0.22
CA SER A 153 -12.52 1.52 0.02
C SER A 153 -13.04 0.19 -0.53
N ASP A 154 -14.29 -0.13 -0.18
CA ASP A 154 -15.02 -1.28 -0.74
C ASP A 154 -14.28 -2.63 -0.59
N PHE A 155 -13.49 -2.77 0.49
CA PHE A 155 -12.81 -4.02 0.82
C PHE A 155 -13.83 -5.10 1.17
N ARG A 156 -13.85 -6.17 0.37
CA ARG A 156 -14.82 -7.28 0.45
C ARG A 156 -14.10 -8.62 0.39
N PRO A 157 -13.55 -9.11 1.51
CA PRO A 157 -12.99 -10.45 1.61
C PRO A 157 -14.11 -11.48 1.70
N VAL A 158 -13.96 -12.60 1.00
CA VAL A 158 -14.90 -13.73 1.04
C VAL A 158 -14.20 -15.05 1.34
N ASP A 159 -14.90 -15.98 2.00
CA ASP A 159 -14.43 -17.33 2.30
C ASP A 159 -14.65 -18.31 1.13
N LEU A 160 -14.22 -19.56 1.30
CA LEU A 160 -14.40 -20.65 0.33
C LEU A 160 -15.87 -20.97 -0.01
N ARG A 161 -16.83 -20.45 0.74
CA ARG A 161 -18.27 -20.58 0.49
C ARG A 161 -18.87 -19.31 -0.11
N GLY A 162 -18.04 -18.30 -0.39
CA GLY A 162 -18.46 -16.99 -0.87
C GLY A 162 -19.11 -16.10 0.20
N ALA A 163 -19.03 -16.48 1.47
CA ALA A 163 -19.53 -15.67 2.57
C ALA A 163 -18.52 -14.57 2.92
N ALA A 164 -19.02 -13.38 3.30
CA ALA A 164 -18.15 -12.30 3.75
C ALA A 164 -17.37 -12.71 5.02
N VAL A 165 -16.10 -12.31 5.09
CA VAL A 165 -15.23 -12.58 6.24
C VAL A 165 -15.08 -11.33 7.08
N GLU A 166 -15.56 -11.41 8.31
CA GLU A 166 -15.47 -10.33 9.29
C GLU A 166 -14.12 -10.35 10.04
N GLY A 167 -13.76 -9.22 10.66
CA GLY A 167 -12.57 -9.14 11.54
C GLY A 167 -11.24 -8.96 10.81
N VAL A 168 -11.28 -8.75 9.50
CA VAL A 168 -10.13 -8.42 8.66
C VAL A 168 -10.30 -7.05 8.02
N THR A 169 -9.19 -6.35 7.78
CA THR A 169 -9.16 -5.01 7.17
C THR A 169 -8.11 -4.94 6.08
N ALA A 170 -8.28 -4.02 5.12
CA ALA A 170 -7.24 -3.72 4.15
C ALA A 170 -6.28 -2.64 4.68
N ALA A 171 -5.00 -2.81 4.37
CA ALA A 171 -3.95 -1.82 4.59
C ALA A 171 -3.06 -1.73 3.36
N HIS A 172 -2.24 -0.67 3.27
CA HIS A 172 -1.27 -0.52 2.17
C HIS A 172 0.04 0.10 2.62
N THR A 173 1.06 -0.11 1.80
CA THR A 173 2.30 0.68 1.80
C THR A 173 2.56 1.19 0.38
N ALA A 174 3.34 2.27 0.24
CA ALA A 174 3.74 2.79 -1.06
C ALA A 174 5.23 3.14 -1.06
N GLU A 175 5.94 2.67 -2.08
CA GLU A 175 7.34 2.98 -2.34
C GLU A 175 7.44 3.85 -3.59
N PHE A 176 7.92 5.09 -3.47
CA PHE A 176 8.07 6.04 -4.57
C PHE A 176 9.50 6.00 -5.13
N LYS A 177 9.66 5.91 -6.45
CA LYS A 177 10.93 5.75 -7.16
C LYS A 177 11.10 6.74 -8.30
#